data_AF-A0A7S3U390-F1
#
_entry.id   AF-A0A7S3U390-F1
#
_cell.length_a   1.000
_cell.length_b   1.000
_cell.length_c   1.000
_cell.angle_alpha   90.00
_cell.angle_beta   90.00
_cell.angle_gamma   90.00
#
_symmetry.space_group_name_H-M   'P 1'
#
loop_
_entity.id
_entity.type
_entity.pdbx_description
1 polymer ?
#
loop_
_entity_poly.entity_id
_entity_poly.type
_entity_poly.pdbx_seq_one_letter_code
_entity_poly.pdbx_strand_id
1 'polypeptide(L)'
;MGIIESTLGNAMQRMLMPTEVPDWYAGGRRKTAFPEGPANSLLLIGHFGLQVPDSETARQFYIDALGAGTRKLEAVQDSIIAAAGATEFRLRGGAGGATVGGCEAEPASVWPGHFYIWVADIRRVHEACEALGTKMGCQIVEDVHHVTSDDTIDVLVLQDPFSCNRFVVNQAPKGLVPKMRGLVGVGEDAADAPNLLGVIEVMYLVPSGKSAAAARFYQHFL
;
A
#
# COMPACT_ATOMS: atom_id res chain seq x y z
N MET A 1 19.18 0.56 -30.90
CA MET A 1 18.50 -0.26 -29.86
C MET A 1 18.55 -1.68 -30.33
N GLY A 2 19.31 -2.50 -29.60
CA GLY A 2 19.79 -3.79 -30.08
C GLY A 2 18.75 -4.89 -29.88
N ILE A 3 18.81 -5.92 -30.72
CA ILE A 3 18.01 -7.16 -30.67
C ILE A 3 17.98 -7.78 -29.26
N ILE A 4 18.98 -7.51 -28.44
CA ILE A 4 19.09 -7.97 -27.04
C ILE A 4 18.05 -7.29 -26.13
N GLU A 5 17.77 -5.99 -26.32
CA GLU A 5 16.80 -5.23 -25.51
C GLU A 5 15.36 -5.70 -25.79
N SER A 6 15.03 -6.02 -27.05
CA SER A 6 13.71 -6.54 -27.42
C SER A 6 13.49 -7.99 -26.99
N THR A 7 14.57 -8.78 -26.92
CA THR A 7 14.50 -10.18 -26.46
C THR A 7 14.36 -10.25 -24.94
N LEU A 8 15.08 -9.42 -24.20
CA LEU A 8 14.96 -9.34 -22.74
C LEU A 8 13.61 -8.75 -22.31
N GLY A 9 13.10 -7.74 -23.02
CA GLY A 9 11.76 -7.18 -22.80
C GLY A 9 10.65 -8.22 -22.98
N ASN A 10 10.70 -9.03 -24.04
CA ASN A 10 9.77 -10.14 -24.26
C ASN A 10 9.87 -11.23 -23.18
N ALA A 11 11.08 -11.53 -22.70
CA ALA A 11 11.29 -12.52 -21.64
C ALA A 11 10.70 -12.04 -20.30
N MET A 12 10.91 -10.78 -19.94
CA MET A 12 10.33 -10.19 -18.72
C MET A 12 8.81 -10.04 -18.82
N GLN A 13 8.27 -9.69 -19.98
CA GLN A 13 6.83 -9.67 -20.23
C GLN A 13 6.21 -11.06 -20.05
N ARG A 14 6.89 -12.13 -20.49
CA ARG A 14 6.44 -13.53 -20.29
C ARG A 14 6.58 -14.03 -18.86
N MET A 15 7.50 -13.46 -18.07
CA MET A 15 7.70 -13.84 -16.66
C MET A 15 6.80 -13.08 -15.69
N LEU A 16 6.46 -11.83 -15.99
CA LEU A 16 5.71 -10.94 -15.09
C LEU A 16 4.20 -10.91 -15.39
N MET A 17 3.77 -11.45 -16.52
CA MET A 17 2.36 -11.63 -16.86
C MET A 17 1.94 -13.06 -16.55
N PRO A 18 0.79 -13.29 -15.89
CA PRO A 18 0.27 -14.64 -15.75
C PRO A 18 0.01 -15.23 -17.14
N THR A 19 0.43 -16.49 -17.33
CA THR A 19 0.31 -17.22 -18.61
C THR A 19 -1.15 -17.37 -19.06
N GLU A 20 -2.08 -17.32 -18.11
CA GLU A 20 -3.52 -17.36 -18.32
C GLU A 20 -4.18 -16.22 -17.54
N VAL A 21 -5.03 -15.47 -18.25
CA VAL A 21 -5.85 -14.41 -17.66
C VAL A 21 -7.12 -15.08 -17.10
N PRO A 22 -7.58 -14.76 -15.87
CA PRO A 22 -8.77 -15.39 -15.28
C PRO A 22 -10.00 -15.32 -16.20
N ASP A 23 -10.77 -16.41 -16.28
CA ASP A 23 -11.83 -16.62 -17.27
C ASP A 23 -12.93 -15.53 -17.31
N TRP A 24 -13.15 -14.81 -16.21
CA TRP A 24 -14.09 -13.68 -16.18
C TRP A 24 -13.60 -12.45 -16.95
N TYR A 25 -12.32 -12.41 -17.33
CA TYR A 25 -11.72 -11.40 -18.20
C TYR A 25 -11.77 -11.80 -19.68
N ALA A 26 -11.92 -13.10 -19.98
CA ALA A 26 -11.89 -13.66 -21.33
C ALA A 26 -13.28 -13.64 -22.02
N GLY A 27 -13.94 -12.49 -21.99
CA GLY A 27 -15.11 -12.20 -22.84
C GLY A 27 -14.70 -11.92 -24.28
N GLY A 28 -14.28 -12.96 -25.02
CA GLY A 28 -14.17 -12.93 -26.48
C GLY A 28 -12.90 -12.32 -27.07
N ARG A 29 -12.12 -13.20 -27.73
CA ARG A 29 -10.97 -12.94 -28.62
C ARG A 29 -9.70 -12.39 -27.95
N ARG A 30 -8.62 -13.17 -28.12
CA ARG A 30 -7.19 -12.79 -28.07
C ARG A 30 -6.96 -11.28 -28.14
N LYS A 31 -6.94 -10.62 -27.00
CA LYS A 31 -6.36 -9.28 -26.86
C LYS A 31 -5.02 -9.46 -26.17
N THR A 32 -3.96 -9.39 -26.96
CA THR A 32 -2.56 -9.31 -26.49
C THR A 32 -2.21 -7.92 -25.94
N ALA A 33 -3.18 -7.02 -25.90
CA ALA A 33 -3.08 -5.68 -25.34
C ALA A 33 -4.05 -5.57 -24.16
N PHE A 34 -3.59 -4.92 -23.09
CA PHE A 34 -4.51 -4.46 -22.04
C PHE A 34 -5.61 -3.62 -22.70
N PRO A 35 -6.88 -3.77 -22.27
CA PRO A 35 -7.92 -2.87 -22.73
C PRO A 35 -7.50 -1.44 -22.41
N GLU A 36 -7.58 -0.55 -23.40
CA GLU A 36 -7.44 0.88 -23.14
C GLU A 36 -8.50 1.26 -22.11
N GLY A 37 -8.03 1.77 -20.96
CA GLY A 37 -8.92 2.35 -19.98
C GLY A 37 -9.68 3.52 -20.60
N PRO A 38 -10.88 3.87 -20.09
CA PRO A 38 -11.55 5.09 -20.48
C PRO A 38 -10.59 6.28 -20.49
N ALA A 39 -10.78 7.27 -21.37
CA ALA A 39 -9.87 8.42 -21.50
C ALA A 39 -9.61 9.18 -20.18
N ASN A 40 -10.45 8.97 -19.16
CA ASN A 40 -10.36 9.57 -17.83
C ASN A 40 -10.11 8.55 -16.71
N SER A 41 -9.68 7.31 -17.02
CA SER A 41 -9.33 6.33 -15.99
C SER A 41 -7.90 6.54 -15.49
N LEU A 42 -7.72 6.47 -14.18
CA LEU A 42 -6.41 6.50 -13.54
C LEU A 42 -5.94 5.08 -13.31
N LEU A 43 -4.71 4.77 -13.73
CA LEU A 43 -4.05 3.55 -13.32
C LEU A 43 -3.64 3.69 -11.85
N LEU A 44 -4.23 2.87 -10.99
CA LEU A 44 -3.96 2.86 -9.56
C LEU A 44 -3.33 1.53 -9.16
N ILE A 45 -2.53 1.56 -8.09
CA ILE A 45 -2.04 0.33 -7.48
C ILE A 45 -3.20 -0.34 -6.75
N GLY A 46 -3.52 -1.57 -7.13
CA GLY A 46 -4.61 -2.32 -6.51
C GLY A 46 -4.29 -2.75 -5.08
N HIS A 47 -3.09 -3.30 -4.86
CA HIS A 47 -2.67 -3.71 -3.51
C HIS A 47 -1.15 -3.80 -3.35
N PHE A 48 -0.68 -3.72 -2.10
CA PHE A 48 0.65 -4.11 -1.66
C PHE A 48 0.54 -5.38 -0.82
N GLY A 49 1.31 -6.41 -1.18
CA GLY A 49 1.48 -7.59 -0.34
C GLY A 49 2.65 -7.38 0.61
N LEU A 50 2.40 -7.41 1.92
CA LEU A 50 3.42 -7.29 2.95
C LEU A 50 3.39 -8.51 3.86
N GLN A 51 4.57 -9.03 4.17
CA GLN A 51 4.74 -10.05 5.21
C GLN A 51 5.07 -9.37 6.53
N VAL A 52 4.31 -9.74 7.56
CA VAL A 52 4.43 -9.16 8.89
C VAL A 52 4.73 -10.25 9.92
N PRO A 53 5.62 -10.02 10.89
CA PRO A 53 5.92 -11.01 11.93
C PRO A 53 4.72 -11.38 12.79
N ASP A 54 3.88 -10.40 13.10
CA ASP A 54 2.72 -10.57 13.97
C ASP A 54 1.50 -9.89 13.36
N SER A 55 0.48 -10.66 13.02
CA SER A 55 -0.69 -10.16 12.32
C SER A 55 -1.51 -9.21 13.20
N GLU A 56 -1.64 -9.47 14.50
CA GLU A 56 -2.42 -8.63 15.42
C GLU A 56 -1.77 -7.26 15.64
N THR A 57 -0.45 -7.21 15.81
CA THR A 57 0.33 -5.97 15.88
C THR A 57 0.19 -5.17 14.59
N ALA A 58 0.26 -5.85 13.44
CA ALA A 58 0.02 -5.22 12.16
C ALA A 58 -1.42 -4.70 12.04
N ARG A 59 -2.43 -5.44 12.52
CA ARG A 59 -3.83 -4.99 12.58
C ARG A 59 -3.95 -3.70 13.38
N GLN A 60 -3.37 -3.65 14.58
CA GLN A 60 -3.42 -2.47 15.45
C GLN A 60 -2.77 -1.25 14.80
N PHE A 61 -1.66 -1.43 14.08
CA PHE A 61 -1.04 -0.32 13.37
C PHE A 61 -1.84 0.12 12.14
N TYR A 62 -2.09 -0.78 11.18
CA TYR A 62 -2.68 -0.40 9.89
C TYR A 62 -4.16 -0.03 10.01
N ILE A 63 -4.94 -0.74 10.83
CA ILE A 63 -6.38 -0.52 10.95
C ILE A 63 -6.66 0.45 12.10
N ASP A 64 -6.19 0.16 13.31
CA ASP A 64 -6.61 0.94 14.48
C ASP A 64 -5.91 2.31 14.54
N ALA A 65 -4.59 2.38 14.28
CA ALA A 65 -3.81 3.61 14.39
C ALA A 65 -3.86 4.47 13.12
N LEU A 66 -3.54 3.91 11.94
CA LEU A 66 -3.66 4.65 10.67
C LEU A 66 -5.13 4.90 10.27
N GLY A 67 -6.06 4.10 10.81
CA GLY A 67 -7.49 4.21 10.51
C GLY A 67 -7.87 3.65 9.14
N ALA A 68 -7.21 2.58 8.69
CA ALA A 68 -7.60 1.89 7.47
C ALA A 68 -8.99 1.26 7.58
N GLY A 69 -9.68 1.18 6.45
CA GLY A 69 -10.93 0.43 6.36
C GLY A 69 -10.65 -1.08 6.46
N THR A 70 -11.61 -1.83 6.96
CA THR A 70 -11.53 -3.30 6.93
C THR A 70 -12.36 -3.84 5.77
N ARG A 71 -11.84 -4.86 5.09
CA ARG A 71 -12.59 -5.64 4.11
C ARG A 71 -12.54 -7.10 4.50
N LYS A 72 -13.71 -7.74 4.58
CA LYS A 72 -13.78 -9.19 4.73
C LYS A 72 -13.53 -9.82 3.36
N LEU A 73 -12.43 -10.54 3.20
CA LEU A 73 -12.28 -11.46 2.08
C LEU A 73 -12.60 -12.86 2.58
N GLU A 74 -13.59 -13.50 1.96
CA GLU A 74 -14.06 -14.83 2.33
C GLU A 74 -13.04 -15.96 2.02
N ALA A 75 -11.94 -15.65 1.33
CA ALA A 75 -11.13 -16.66 0.64
C ALA A 75 -9.68 -16.84 1.14
N VAL A 76 -9.15 -16.03 2.06
CA VAL A 76 -7.75 -16.17 2.51
C VAL A 76 -7.67 -16.16 4.03
N GLN A 77 -7.64 -17.37 4.61
CA GLN A 77 -7.29 -17.59 6.01
C GLN A 77 -5.95 -16.88 6.34
N ASP A 78 -5.89 -16.22 7.49
CA ASP A 78 -4.70 -15.56 8.06
C ASP A 78 -4.14 -14.34 7.31
N SER A 79 -4.96 -13.69 6.48
CA SER A 79 -4.60 -12.39 5.89
C SER A 79 -5.44 -11.25 6.45
N ILE A 80 -4.79 -10.15 6.81
CA ILE A 80 -5.46 -8.89 7.17
C ILE A 80 -5.44 -7.99 5.95
N ILE A 81 -6.59 -7.37 5.67
CA ILE A 81 -6.73 -6.41 4.58
C ILE A 81 -7.06 -5.05 5.17
N ALA A 82 -6.10 -4.15 5.07
CA ALA A 82 -6.24 -2.76 5.43
C ALA A 82 -6.48 -1.93 4.16
N ALA A 83 -7.71 -1.46 3.97
CA ALA A 83 -8.10 -0.65 2.84
C ALA A 83 -7.63 0.80 3.03
N ALA A 84 -6.86 1.28 2.06
CA ALA A 84 -6.34 2.64 1.95
C ALA A 84 -6.91 3.28 0.68
N GLY A 85 -8.19 3.64 0.73
CA GLY A 85 -8.92 4.09 -0.45
C GLY A 85 -9.07 2.98 -1.49
N ALA A 86 -8.71 3.29 -2.74
CA ALA A 86 -8.74 2.34 -3.85
C ALA A 86 -7.62 1.28 -3.79
N THR A 87 -6.64 1.44 -2.89
CA THR A 87 -5.50 0.54 -2.72
C THR A 87 -5.64 -0.25 -1.43
N GLU A 88 -5.14 -1.48 -1.40
CA GLU A 88 -5.17 -2.35 -0.22
C GLU A 88 -3.77 -2.69 0.27
N PHE A 89 -3.54 -2.68 1.58
CA PHE A 89 -2.41 -3.38 2.19
C PHE A 89 -2.88 -4.79 2.60
N ARG A 90 -2.28 -5.81 1.99
CA ARG A 90 -2.55 -7.23 2.28
C ARG A 90 -1.43 -7.76 3.15
N LEU A 91 -1.72 -7.87 4.43
CA LEU A 91 -0.77 -8.26 5.46
C LEU A 91 -0.89 -9.76 5.68
N ARG A 92 0.20 -10.49 5.43
CA ARG A 92 0.30 -11.93 5.69
C ARG A 92 1.14 -12.14 6.92
N GLY A 93 0.55 -12.73 7.96
CA GLY A 93 1.30 -13.09 9.16
C GLY A 93 2.30 -14.21 8.85
N GLY A 94 3.52 -14.09 9.36
CA GLY A 94 4.36 -15.27 9.55
C GLY A 94 3.66 -16.20 10.53
N ALA A 95 3.49 -17.48 10.19
CA ALA A 95 2.87 -18.44 11.09
C ALA A 95 3.60 -18.39 12.44
N GLY A 96 2.95 -17.84 13.46
CA GLY A 96 3.54 -17.62 14.77
C GLY A 96 4.05 -18.93 15.34
N GLY A 97 5.35 -19.20 15.21
CA GLY A 97 6.06 -20.37 15.75
C GLY A 97 5.57 -21.76 15.28
N ALA A 98 4.44 -21.89 14.60
CA ALA A 98 3.93 -23.16 14.11
C ALA A 98 4.54 -23.45 12.75
N THR A 99 5.63 -24.21 12.75
CA THR A 99 6.20 -24.86 11.57
C THR A 99 5.17 -25.81 10.96
N VAL A 100 4.24 -25.29 10.16
CA VAL A 100 3.36 -26.12 9.34
C VAL A 100 4.18 -26.56 8.14
N GLY A 101 4.80 -27.74 8.25
CA GLY A 101 5.54 -28.38 7.16
C GLY A 101 7.06 -28.10 7.10
N GLY A 102 7.67 -27.61 8.19
CA GLY A 102 9.14 -27.48 8.28
C GLY A 102 9.76 -26.40 7.39
N CYS A 103 8.95 -25.52 6.79
CA CYS A 103 9.43 -24.30 6.15
C CYS A 103 9.60 -23.21 7.21
N GLU A 104 10.78 -22.58 7.24
CA GLU A 104 11.11 -21.49 8.15
C GLU A 104 10.13 -20.31 7.96
N ALA A 105 9.81 -19.61 9.05
CA ALA A 105 8.99 -18.40 8.99
C ALA A 105 9.67 -17.39 8.06
N GLU A 106 8.96 -16.94 7.02
CA GLU A 106 9.51 -15.97 6.09
C GLU A 106 9.74 -14.62 6.80
N PRO A 107 10.88 -13.94 6.53
CA PRO A 107 11.20 -12.68 7.18
C PRO A 107 10.20 -11.59 6.79
N ALA A 108 10.00 -10.62 7.69
CA ALA A 108 9.18 -9.45 7.41
C ALA A 108 9.58 -8.80 6.08
N SER A 109 8.60 -8.45 5.26
CA SER A 109 8.88 -7.75 4.01
C SER A 109 9.26 -6.30 4.32
N VAL A 110 10.45 -5.91 3.91
CA VAL A 110 10.93 -4.52 3.98
C VAL A 110 10.69 -3.87 2.63
N TRP A 111 9.84 -2.83 2.58
CA TRP A 111 9.71 -2.01 1.39
C TRP A 111 10.92 -1.05 1.30
N PRO A 112 11.74 -1.11 0.24
CA PRO A 112 12.92 -0.26 0.14
C PRO A 112 12.51 1.15 -0.30
N GLY A 113 12.05 1.97 0.64
CA GLY A 113 11.57 3.33 0.40
C GLY A 113 10.52 3.73 1.42
N HIS A 114 9.45 4.39 0.97
CA HIS A 114 8.33 4.74 1.85
C HIS A 114 7.01 4.86 1.09
N PHE A 115 5.92 4.80 1.84
CA PHE A 115 4.56 5.04 1.37
C PHE A 115 4.15 6.46 1.74
N TYR A 116 3.70 7.24 0.76
CA TYR A 116 3.07 8.52 1.03
C TYR A 116 1.55 8.35 1.02
N ILE A 117 0.92 8.69 2.14
CA ILE A 117 -0.50 8.41 2.38
C ILE A 117 -1.27 9.65 2.79
N TRP A 118 -2.54 9.68 2.42
CA TRP A 118 -3.49 10.69 2.87
C TRP A 118 -4.45 10.16 3.91
N VAL A 119 -4.70 10.99 4.91
CA VAL A 119 -5.65 10.73 6.00
C VAL A 119 -6.66 11.88 6.12
N ALA A 120 -7.84 11.60 6.65
CA ALA A 120 -8.88 12.62 6.83
C ALA A 120 -8.53 13.57 7.99
N ASP A 121 -8.02 13.01 9.09
CA ASP A 121 -7.58 13.73 10.28
C ASP A 121 -6.19 13.20 10.69
N ILE A 122 -5.17 14.05 10.55
CA ILE A 122 -3.79 13.69 10.87
C ILE A 122 -3.50 13.70 12.38
N ARG A 123 -4.22 14.51 13.17
CA ARG A 123 -4.07 14.56 14.62
C ARG A 123 -4.54 13.26 15.25
N ARG A 124 -5.66 12.72 14.75
CA ARG A 124 -6.16 11.41 15.17
C ARG A 124 -5.13 10.30 14.93
N VAL A 125 -4.41 10.34 13.80
CA VAL A 125 -3.35 9.36 13.52
C VAL A 125 -2.17 9.54 14.46
N HIS A 126 -1.74 10.78 14.68
CA HIS A 126 -0.65 11.09 15.60
C HIS A 126 -0.91 10.52 17.00
N GLU A 127 -2.04 10.89 17.60
CA GLU A 127 -2.44 10.45 18.94
C GLU A 127 -2.55 8.92 19.03
N ALA A 128 -3.14 8.27 18.02
CA ALA A 128 -3.30 6.82 18.00
C ALA A 128 -1.95 6.10 17.85
N CYS A 129 -1.03 6.62 17.03
CA CYS A 129 0.31 6.08 16.85
C CYS A 129 1.19 6.27 18.10
N GLU A 130 1.12 7.42 18.78
CA GLU A 130 1.83 7.63 20.06
C GLU A 130 1.32 6.69 21.15
N ALA A 131 0.00 6.53 21.26
CA ALA A 131 -0.62 5.61 22.20
C ALA A 131 -0.22 4.15 21.92
N LEU A 132 -0.21 3.75 20.65
CA LEU A 132 0.20 2.42 20.23
C LEU A 132 1.70 2.18 20.50
N GLY A 133 2.57 3.15 20.19
CA GLY A 133 4.01 3.07 20.46
C GLY A 133 4.30 2.92 21.95
N THR A 134 3.61 3.70 22.79
CA THR A 134 3.69 3.59 24.26
C THR A 134 3.25 2.20 24.74
N LYS A 135 2.13 1.69 24.22
CA LYS A 135 1.61 0.36 24.56
C LYS A 135 2.58 -0.76 24.19
N MET A 136 3.26 -0.64 23.06
CA MET A 136 4.17 -1.66 22.52
C MET A 136 5.62 -1.49 22.99
N GLY A 137 5.97 -0.36 23.59
CA GLY A 137 7.35 -0.05 23.98
C GLY A 137 8.27 0.18 22.78
N CYS A 138 7.74 0.71 21.67
CA CYS A 138 8.50 1.00 20.45
C CYS A 138 8.25 2.43 19.95
N GLN A 139 9.16 2.94 19.12
CA GLN A 139 9.01 4.25 18.48
C GLN A 139 8.28 4.09 17.13
N ILE A 140 7.01 4.51 17.08
CA ILE A 140 6.21 4.53 15.84
C ILE A 140 6.27 5.90 15.17
N VAL A 141 6.18 6.98 15.93
CA VAL A 141 6.32 8.34 15.41
C VAL A 141 7.81 8.70 15.37
N GLU A 142 8.35 8.83 14.16
CA GLU A 142 9.75 9.21 13.96
C GLU A 142 9.93 10.73 14.00
N ASP A 143 9.05 11.45 13.30
CA ASP A 143 9.16 12.90 13.12
C ASP A 143 7.78 13.54 12.87
N VAL A 144 7.67 14.82 13.21
CA VAL A 144 6.46 15.64 13.08
C VAL A 144 6.87 17.00 12.51
N HIS A 145 6.37 17.33 11.32
CA HIS A 145 6.68 18.61 10.67
C HIS A 145 5.50 19.60 10.77
N HIS A 146 5.85 20.82 11.17
CA HIS A 146 4.96 21.97 11.34
C HIS A 146 5.39 23.06 10.35
N VAL A 147 4.99 22.91 9.09
CA VAL A 147 5.38 23.77 7.96
C VAL A 147 4.58 25.06 7.92
N THR A 148 3.28 25.00 8.24
CA THR A 148 2.38 26.15 8.12
C THR A 148 2.26 26.93 9.43
N SER A 149 2.24 26.24 10.57
CA SER A 149 2.27 26.84 11.91
C SER A 149 2.66 25.82 12.98
N ASP A 150 3.17 26.29 14.12
CA ASP A 150 3.59 25.42 15.24
C ASP A 150 2.44 24.60 15.85
N ASP A 151 1.18 25.03 15.68
CA ASP A 151 -0.01 24.35 16.21
C ASP A 151 -0.62 23.34 15.21
N THR A 152 -0.03 23.18 14.03
CA THR A 152 -0.55 22.33 12.95
C THR A 152 0.43 21.25 12.55
N ILE A 153 -0.03 20.00 12.57
CA ILE A 153 0.71 18.87 12.03
C ILE A 153 0.48 18.86 10.52
N ASP A 154 1.50 19.21 9.75
CA ASP A 154 1.42 19.20 8.28
C ASP A 154 1.84 17.84 7.71
N VAL A 155 2.86 17.21 8.33
CA VAL A 155 3.39 15.90 7.93
C VAL A 155 3.73 15.08 9.18
N LEU A 156 3.37 13.80 9.17
CA LEU A 156 3.92 12.81 10.10
C LEU A 156 4.82 11.83 9.36
N VAL A 157 5.95 11.52 9.98
CA VAL A 157 6.80 10.42 9.57
C VAL A 157 6.60 9.28 10.56
N LEU A 158 6.10 8.15 10.07
CA LEU A 158 5.83 6.98 10.88
C LEU A 158 6.68 5.80 10.42
N GLN A 159 7.02 4.95 11.38
CA GLN A 159 7.65 3.66 11.19
C GLN A 159 6.69 2.59 11.71
N ASP A 160 6.50 1.51 10.95
CA ASP A 160 5.69 0.39 11.44
C ASP A 160 6.30 -0.24 12.71
N PRO A 161 5.52 -0.96 13.54
CA PRO A 161 6.01 -1.53 14.80
C PRO A 161 7.19 -2.50 14.64
N PHE A 162 7.42 -2.99 13.42
CA PHE A 162 8.50 -3.92 13.09
C PHE A 162 9.74 -3.24 12.52
N SER A 163 9.75 -1.90 12.42
CA SER A 163 10.86 -1.13 11.85
C SER A 163 11.24 -1.53 10.40
N CYS A 164 10.26 -2.03 9.64
CA CYS A 164 10.42 -2.52 8.28
C CYS A 164 9.90 -1.53 7.22
N ASN A 165 8.83 -0.78 7.51
CA ASN A 165 8.16 0.06 6.52
C ASN A 165 7.90 1.46 7.04
N ARG A 166 8.27 2.46 6.24
CA ARG A 166 8.14 3.88 6.56
C ARG A 166 6.96 4.52 5.83
N PHE A 167 6.26 5.41 6.52
CA PHE A 167 5.10 6.12 6.01
C PHE A 167 5.29 7.63 6.18
N VAL A 168 4.98 8.38 5.13
CA VAL A 168 4.85 9.83 5.16
C VAL A 168 3.37 10.15 5.06
N VAL A 169 2.82 10.77 6.09
CA VAL A 169 1.38 10.97 6.24
C VAL A 169 1.06 12.44 6.15
N ASN A 170 0.10 12.78 5.30
CA ASN A 170 -0.44 14.11 5.19
C ASN A 170 -1.96 14.10 5.36
N GLN A 171 -2.49 15.19 5.91
CA GLN A 171 -3.92 15.41 5.86
C GLN A 171 -4.34 15.68 4.41
N ALA A 172 -5.42 15.03 3.98
CA ALA A 172 -5.96 15.29 2.65
C ALA A 172 -6.41 16.76 2.51
N PRO A 173 -6.21 17.38 1.34
CA PRO A 173 -6.71 18.72 1.06
C PRO A 173 -8.21 18.87 1.31
N LYS A 174 -8.62 20.07 1.74
CA LYS A 174 -10.03 20.40 2.02
C LYS A 174 -10.91 20.08 0.81
N GLY A 175 -12.02 19.39 1.05
CA GLY A 175 -12.98 18.99 0.01
C GLY A 175 -12.60 17.73 -0.79
N LEU A 176 -11.42 17.13 -0.58
CA LEU A 176 -11.09 15.84 -1.19
C LEU A 176 -11.57 14.65 -0.36
N VAL A 177 -11.70 14.79 0.97
CA VAL A 177 -12.14 13.68 1.84
C VAL A 177 -13.45 13.04 1.38
N PRO A 178 -14.55 13.80 1.10
CA PRO A 178 -15.81 13.19 0.65
C PRO A 178 -15.65 12.47 -0.71
N LYS A 179 -14.88 13.07 -1.63
CA LYS A 179 -14.61 12.48 -2.95
C LYS A 179 -13.87 11.15 -2.83
N MET A 180 -12.83 11.10 -2.00
CA MET A 180 -12.03 9.88 -1.79
C MET A 180 -12.86 8.76 -1.16
N ARG A 181 -13.74 9.10 -0.20
CA ARG A 181 -14.68 8.14 0.40
C ARG A 181 -15.71 7.61 -0.62
N GLY A 182 -16.20 8.49 -1.49
CA GLY A 182 -17.10 8.10 -2.58
C GLY A 182 -16.50 7.07 -3.53
N LEU A 183 -15.19 7.12 -3.81
CA LEU A 183 -14.50 6.17 -4.70
C LEU A 183 -14.54 4.72 -4.20
N VAL A 184 -14.62 4.53 -2.88
CA VAL A 184 -14.63 3.21 -2.25
C VAL A 184 -16.03 2.73 -1.87
N GLY A 185 -17.06 3.49 -2.25
CA GLY A 185 -18.45 3.18 -1.90
C GLY A 185 -18.76 3.35 -0.40
N VAL A 186 -17.92 4.07 0.34
CA VAL A 186 -18.22 4.43 1.74
C VAL A 186 -19.08 5.68 1.70
N GLY A 187 -20.30 5.60 2.22
CA GLY A 187 -21.22 6.73 2.31
C GLY A 187 -20.59 7.92 3.07
N GLU A 188 -20.93 9.15 2.68
CA GLU A 188 -20.30 10.38 3.19
C GLU A 188 -20.43 10.53 4.72
N ASP A 189 -21.53 10.03 5.30
CA ASP A 189 -21.88 10.16 6.72
C ASP A 189 -21.75 8.86 7.53
N ALA A 190 -20.96 7.90 7.06
CA ALA A 190 -20.69 6.71 7.86
C ALA A 190 -19.94 7.13 9.14
N ALA A 191 -20.56 6.93 10.31
CA ALA A 191 -19.93 7.18 11.61
C ALA A 191 -18.59 6.45 11.76
N ASP A 192 -18.46 5.30 11.08
CA ASP A 192 -17.27 4.46 11.03
C ASP A 192 -16.45 4.63 9.73
N ALA A 193 -16.52 5.81 9.10
CA ALA A 193 -15.74 6.06 7.89
C ALA A 193 -14.23 5.96 8.17
N PRO A 194 -13.45 5.24 7.33
CA PRO A 194 -12.01 5.15 7.49
C PRO A 194 -11.33 6.51 7.52
N ASN A 195 -10.29 6.63 8.34
CA ASN A 195 -9.43 7.81 8.38
C ASN A 195 -8.37 7.76 7.28
N LEU A 196 -7.86 6.58 6.95
CA LEU A 196 -6.92 6.38 5.84
C LEU A 196 -7.68 6.45 4.50
N LEU A 197 -7.34 7.45 3.70
CA LEU A 197 -8.08 7.77 2.48
C LEU A 197 -7.43 7.21 1.21
N GLY A 198 -6.11 7.01 1.22
CA GLY A 198 -5.40 6.61 0.01
C GLY A 198 -3.90 6.53 0.18
N VAL A 199 -3.28 5.69 -0.65
CA VAL A 199 -1.86 5.78 -0.99
C VAL A 199 -1.74 6.69 -2.21
N ILE A 200 -1.03 7.80 -2.08
CA ILE A 200 -0.92 8.80 -3.17
C ILE A 200 0.35 8.58 -3.98
N GLU A 201 1.42 8.24 -3.29
CA GLU A 201 2.71 7.98 -3.90
C GLU A 201 3.43 6.85 -3.15
N VAL A 202 4.24 6.11 -3.89
CA VAL A 202 5.11 5.08 -3.33
C VAL A 202 6.50 5.34 -3.87
N MET A 203 7.46 5.53 -2.98
CA MET A 203 8.84 5.66 -3.35
C MET A 203 9.55 4.32 -3.23
N TYR A 204 10.32 3.98 -4.26
CA TYR A 204 11.18 2.81 -4.30
C TYR A 204 12.63 3.24 -4.57
N LEU A 205 13.54 2.84 -3.70
CA LEU A 205 14.96 3.12 -3.82
C LEU A 205 15.59 2.18 -4.84
N VAL A 206 16.02 2.76 -5.95
CA VAL A 206 16.66 2.04 -7.05
C VAL A 206 18.18 2.06 -6.85
N PRO A 207 18.91 0.94 -7.04
CA PRO A 207 20.36 0.92 -6.98
C PRO A 207 20.99 1.95 -7.94
N SER A 208 22.15 2.49 -7.55
CA SER A 208 22.87 3.48 -8.35
C SER A 208 23.10 3.00 -9.78
N GLY A 209 22.84 3.87 -10.75
CA GLY A 209 22.96 3.58 -12.18
C GLY A 209 21.78 2.79 -12.80
N LYS A 210 20.75 2.41 -12.04
CA LYS A 210 19.60 1.64 -12.57
C LYS A 210 18.32 2.48 -12.79
N SER A 211 18.26 3.72 -12.28
CA SER A 211 17.08 4.58 -12.38
C SER A 211 16.60 4.81 -13.82
N ALA A 212 17.52 5.08 -14.75
CA ALA A 212 17.18 5.29 -16.16
C ALA A 212 16.57 4.04 -16.83
N ALA A 213 17.00 2.84 -16.43
CA ALA A 213 16.43 1.59 -16.94
C ALA A 213 15.02 1.36 -16.40
N ALA A 214 14.80 1.60 -15.11
CA ALA A 214 13.47 1.54 -14.50
C ALA A 214 12.50 2.55 -15.13
N ALA A 215 12.95 3.79 -15.36
CA ALA A 215 12.14 4.81 -16.03
C ALA A 215 11.71 4.39 -17.44
N ARG A 216 12.64 3.86 -18.26
CA ARG A 216 12.32 3.34 -19.59
C ARG A 216 11.35 2.16 -19.54
N PHE A 217 11.48 1.29 -18.54
CA PHE A 217 10.54 0.19 -18.34
C PHE A 217 9.13 0.74 -18.12
N TYR A 218 8.93 1.62 -17.15
CA TYR A 218 7.60 2.15 -16.87
C TYR A 218 7.03 2.97 -18.03
N GLN A 219 7.83 3.80 -18.71
CA GLN A 219 7.41 4.54 -19.91
C GLN A 219 6.99 3.66 -21.08
N HIS A 220 7.49 2.42 -21.15
CA HIS A 220 7.16 1.49 -22.22
C HIS A 220 5.86 0.73 -21.94
N PHE A 221 5.59 0.43 -20.67
CA PHE A 221 4.48 -0.45 -20.27
C PHE A 221 3.26 0.28 -19.69
N LEU A 222 3.43 1.52 -19.21
CA LEU A 222 2.38 2.38 -18.67
C LEU A 222 2.16 3.59 -19.58
#